data_AF-A0A838D5S8-F1
#
_entry.id   AF-A0A838D5S8-F1
#
_cell.length_a   1.000
_cell.length_b   1.000
_cell.length_c   1.000
_cell.angle_alpha   90.00
_cell.angle_beta   90.00
_cell.angle_gamma   90.00
#
_symmetry.space_group_name_H-M   'P 1'
#
loop_
_entity.id
_entity.type
_entity.pdbx_description
1 polymer ?
#
loop_
_entity_poly.entity_id
_entity_poly.type
_entity_poly.pdbx_seq_one_letter_code
_entity_poly.pdbx_strand_id
1 'polypeptide(L)' 'MKIRCPDCKEAAFLSDDFSLVKCDNCGFDKTYGEYVKYVAYKDPRYSDILSDYK' A
#
# COMPACT_ATOMS: atom_id res chain seq x y z
N MET A 1 -11.53 3.84 3.13
CA MET A 1 -11.73 2.66 2.23
C MET A 1 -11.03 1.39 2.75
N LYS A 2 -11.41 0.18 2.31
CA LYS A 2 -10.68 -1.07 2.62
C LYS A 2 -9.92 -1.55 1.39
N ILE A 3 -8.62 -1.79 1.53
CA ILE A 3 -7.74 -2.32 0.48
C ILE A 3 -7.12 -3.64 0.92
N ARG A 4 -6.37 -4.30 0.03
CA ARG A 4 -5.66 -5.52 0.38
C ARG A 4 -4.27 -5.21 0.91
N CYS A 5 -3.92 -5.77 2.06
CA CYS A 5 -2.58 -5.67 2.63
C CYS A 5 -1.57 -6.40 1.71
N PRO A 6 -0.43 -5.79 1.37
CA PRO A 6 0.58 -6.41 0.52
C PRO A 6 1.49 -7.37 1.31
N ASP A 7 1.35 -7.39 2.64
CA ASP A 7 2.15 -8.21 3.53
C ASP A 7 1.44 -9.52 3.90
N CYS A 8 0.32 -9.41 4.63
CA CYS A 8 -0.44 -10.57 5.08
C CYS A 8 -1.61 -10.96 4.17
N LYS A 9 -1.85 -10.23 3.06
CA LYS A 9 -2.96 -10.43 2.11
C LYS A 9 -4.38 -10.25 2.67
N GLU A 10 -4.51 -9.88 3.94
CA GLU A 10 -5.78 -9.54 4.60
C GLU A 10 -6.26 -8.13 4.26
N ALA A 11 -7.40 -7.72 4.82
CA ALA A 11 -7.91 -6.36 4.66
C ALA A 11 -7.05 -5.34 5.44
N ALA A 12 -6.68 -4.26 4.76
CA ALA A 12 -6.08 -3.07 5.34
C ALA A 12 -7.03 -1.88 5.17
N PHE A 13 -7.02 -0.99 6.15
CA PHE A 13 -7.71 0.30 6.10
C PHE A 13 -6.86 1.33 5.36
N LEU A 14 -7.46 2.00 4.38
CA LEU A 14 -6.92 3.16 3.71
C LEU A 14 -7.73 4.37 4.17
N SER A 15 -7.05 5.38 4.72
CA SER A 15 -7.70 6.65 5.08
C SER A 15 -8.33 7.30 3.86
N ASP A 16 -9.46 7.98 4.07
CA ASP A 16 -10.23 8.60 2.99
C ASP A 16 -9.47 9.72 2.28
N ASP A 17 -8.54 10.39 2.97
CA ASP A 17 -7.63 11.38 2.37
C ASP A 17 -6.46 10.78 1.58
N PHE A 18 -6.45 9.45 1.36
CA PHE A 18 -5.35 8.71 0.72
C PHE A 18 -3.96 9.02 1.33
N SER A 19 -3.94 9.39 2.60
CA SER A 19 -2.73 9.80 3.31
C SER A 19 -1.98 8.60 3.89
N LEU A 20 -2.71 7.59 4.38
CA LEU A 20 -2.14 6.44 5.09
C LEU A 20 -2.89 5.13 4.84
N VAL A 21 -2.13 4.05 4.87
CA VAL A 21 -2.58 2.67 4.82
C VAL A 21 -2.19 1.99 6.12
N LYS A 22 -3.16 1.40 6.81
CA LYS A 22 -2.98 0.67 8.07
C LYS A 22 -3.62 -0.72 7.99
N CYS A 23 -2.92 -1.76 8.37
CA CYS A 23 -3.46 -3.11 8.50
C CYS A 23 -3.42 -3.54 9.96
N ASP A 24 -4.60 -3.69 10.56
CA ASP A 24 -4.74 -4.15 11.95
C ASP A 24 -4.31 -5.61 12.16
N ASN A 25 -4.20 -6.41 11.11
CA ASN A 25 -3.89 -7.84 11.24
C ASN A 25 -2.39 -8.14 11.39
N CYS A 26 -1.53 -7.42 10.66
CA CYS A 26 -0.07 -7.62 10.71
C CYS A 26 0.69 -6.38 11.20
N GLY A 27 -0.02 -5.30 11.55
CA GLY A 27 0.58 -4.04 12.00
C GLY A 27 1.24 -3.23 10.88
N PHE A 28 0.87 -3.46 9.61
CA PHE A 28 1.42 -2.70 8.49
C PHE A 28 0.91 -1.26 8.55
N ASP A 29 1.78 -0.29 8.80
CA ASP A 29 1.45 1.14 8.74
C ASP A 29 2.42 1.89 7.82
N LYS A 30 1.87 2.50 6.77
CA LYS A 30 2.65 3.27 5.79
C LYS A 30 1.82 4.41 5.23
N THR A 31 2.51 5.46 4.81
CA THR A 31 1.86 6.46 3.96
C THR A 31 1.45 5.82 2.62
N TYR A 32 0.45 6.38 1.94
CA TYR A 32 0.03 5.82 0.65
C TYR A 32 1.16 5.79 -0.37
N GLY A 33 2.01 6.83 -0.40
CA GLY A 33 3.19 6.87 -1.27
C GLY A 33 4.22 5.77 -0.93
N GLU A 34 4.47 5.51 0.35
CA GLU A 34 5.30 4.37 0.75
C GLU A 34 4.65 3.03 0.43
N TYR A 35 3.33 2.91 0.60
CA TYR A 35 2.59 1.71 0.25
C TYR A 35 2.70 1.40 -1.25
N VAL A 36 2.52 2.39 -2.13
CA VAL A 36 2.67 2.21 -3.59
C VAL A 36 4.09 1.75 -3.92
N LYS A 37 5.11 2.39 -3.33
CA LYS A 37 6.51 1.96 -3.50
C LYS A 37 6.72 0.53 -3.03
N TYR A 38 6.22 0.21 -1.85
CA TYR A 38 6.34 -1.12 -1.26
C TYR A 38 5.69 -2.20 -2.14
N VAL A 39 4.49 -1.93 -2.65
CA VAL A 39 3.77 -2.83 -3.59
C VAL A 39 4.56 -3.00 -4.89
N ALA A 40 5.07 -1.91 -5.47
CA ALA A 40 5.85 -1.95 -6.70
C ALA A 40 7.17 -2.74 -6.55
N TYR A 41 7.80 -2.69 -5.37
CA TYR A 41 8.97 -3.51 -5.06
C TYR A 41 8.62 -4.99 -4.87
N LYS A 42 7.45 -5.29 -4.30
CA LYS A 42 7.05 -6.67 -4.00
C LYS A 42 6.42 -7.38 -5.19
N ASP A 43 5.77 -6.65 -6.08
CA ASP A 43 5.03 -7.19 -7.22
C ASP A 43 5.51 -6.53 -8.52
N PRO A 44 6.22 -7.27 -9.40
CA PRO A 44 6.82 -6.71 -10.60
C PRO A 44 5.78 -6.18 -11.59
N ARG A 45 4.51 -6.57 -11.45
CA ARG A 45 3.38 -6.06 -12.25
C ARG A 45 3.07 -4.59 -12.00
N TYR A 46 3.55 -4.05 -10.89
CA TYR A 46 3.34 -2.67 -10.47
C TYR A 46 4.63 -1.83 -10.54
N SER A 47 5.68 -2.38 -11.14
CA SER A 47 6.95 -1.68 -11.35
C SER A 47 6.80 -0.41 -12.18
N ASP A 48 5.87 -0.39 -13.15
CA ASP A 48 5.56 0.77 -13.99
C ASP A 48 4.91 1.95 -13.23
N ILE A 49 4.28 1.71 -12.07
CA ILE A 49 3.58 2.77 -11.30
C ILE A 49 4.59 3.77 -10.69
N LEU A 50 5.82 3.34 -10.43
CA LEU A 50 6.86 4.19 -9.84
C LEU A 50 7.28 5.36 -10.76
N SER A 51 6.97 5.30 -12.05
CA SER A 51 7.34 6.35 -12.99
C SER A 51 6.45 7.61 -12.90
N ASP A 52 5.26 7.51 -12.28
CA ASP A 52 4.27 8.60 -12.20
C ASP A 52 4.39 9.44 -10.91
N TYR A 53 5.09 8.92 -9.89
CA TYR A 53 5.33 9.60 -8.60
C TYR A 53 6.68 10.34 -8.55
N LYS A 54 6.98 11.15 -9.57
CA LYS A 54 8.24 11.91 -9.68
C LYS A 54 8.11 13.35 -9.20
#